data_AF-A0A946VFQ9-F1
#
_entry.id   AF-A0A946VFQ9-F1
#
_cell.length_a   1.000
_cell.length_b   1.000
_cell.length_c   1.000
_cell.angle_alpha   90.00
_cell.angle_beta   90.00
_cell.angle_gamma   90.00
#
_symmetry.space_group_name_H-M   'P 1'
#
loop_
_entity.id
_entity.type
_entity.pdbx_description
1 polymer ?
#
loop_
_entity_poly.entity_id
_entity_poly.type
_entity_poly.pdbx_seq_one_letter_code
_entity_poly.pdbx_strand_id
1 'polypeptide(L)'
;MKFLNLKRSMLLAISFAALLVSPLAVFAEEQMYIPIPSYRVGPYAAGGTGYYGGILDYYNLMNIRDGGVGGVKLIWSECETEYAVER
;
A
#
# COMPACT_ATOMS: atom_id res chain seq x y z
N MET A 1 -16.57 -37.09 -39.25
CA MET A 1 -16.06 -35.70 -39.35
C MET A 1 -16.75 -34.70 -38.41
N LYS A 2 -18.09 -34.64 -38.30
CA LYS A 2 -18.80 -33.70 -37.40
C LYS A 2 -18.40 -33.79 -35.91
N PHE A 3 -18.21 -35.00 -35.36
CA PHE A 3 -17.81 -35.20 -33.97
C PHE A 3 -16.40 -34.69 -33.63
N LEU A 4 -15.48 -34.66 -34.59
CA LEU A 4 -14.12 -34.16 -34.39
C LEU A 4 -14.10 -32.62 -34.34
N ASN A 5 -14.97 -31.98 -35.13
CA ASN A 5 -15.15 -30.53 -35.13
C ASN A 5 -15.84 -30.04 -33.86
N LEU A 6 -16.84 -30.78 -33.35
CA LEU A 6 -17.51 -30.45 -32.10
C LEU A 6 -16.57 -30.51 -30.88
N LYS A 7 -15.69 -31.52 -30.83
CA LYS A 7 -14.64 -31.60 -29.79
C LYS A 7 -13.65 -30.45 -29.87
N ARG A 8 -13.26 -30.01 -31.08
CA ARG A 8 -12.38 -28.85 -31.29
C ARG A 8 -13.05 -27.54 -30.85
N SER A 9 -14.32 -27.35 -31.17
CA SER A 9 -15.10 -26.19 -30.71
C SER A 9 -15.27 -26.16 -29.19
N MET A 10 -15.48 -27.32 -28.57
CA MET A 10 -15.58 -27.44 -27.12
C MET A 10 -14.24 -27.16 -26.43
N LEU A 11 -13.12 -27.64 -26.98
CA LEU A 11 -11.76 -27.33 -26.50
C LEU A 11 -11.43 -25.84 -26.62
N LEU A 12 -11.86 -25.18 -27.71
CA LEU A 12 -11.70 -23.73 -27.89
C LEU A 12 -12.52 -22.92 -26.88
N ALA A 13 -13.75 -23.35 -26.59
CA ALA A 13 -14.61 -22.70 -25.62
C ALA A 13 -14.06 -22.80 -24.18
N ILE A 14 -13.50 -23.97 -23.82
CA ILE A 14 -12.90 -24.19 -22.49
C ILE A 14 -11.63 -23.34 -22.32
N SER A 15 -10.80 -23.24 -23.36
CA SER A 15 -9.59 -22.41 -23.32
C SER A 15 -9.91 -20.91 -23.28
N PHE A 16 -10.98 -20.46 -23.94
CA PHE A 16 -11.45 -19.08 -23.84
C PHE A 16 -12.04 -18.75 -22.47
N ALA A 17 -12.78 -19.68 -21.85
CA ALA A 17 -13.30 -19.52 -20.50
C ALA A 17 -12.19 -19.46 -19.44
N ALA A 18 -11.10 -20.22 -19.62
CA ALA A 18 -9.94 -20.19 -18.72
C ALA A 18 -9.20 -18.84 -18.72
N LEU A 19 -9.22 -18.09 -19.83
CA LEU A 19 -8.66 -16.74 -19.92
C LEU A 19 -9.50 -15.68 -19.18
N LEU A 20 -10.80 -15.93 -18.98
CA LEU A 20 -11.70 -15.05 -18.24
C LEU A 20 -11.66 -15.27 -16.72
N VAL A 21 -11.07 -16.39 -16.28
CA VAL A 21 -10.81 -16.71 -14.85
C VAL A 21 -9.32 -16.57 -14.56
N SER A 22 -8.64 -15.60 -15.20
CA SER A 22 -7.37 -15.16 -14.64
C SER A 22 -7.65 -14.66 -13.23
N PRO A 23 -6.90 -15.12 -12.21
CA PRO A 23 -7.01 -14.48 -10.90
C PRO A 23 -6.72 -13.01 -11.13
N LEU A 24 -7.72 -12.15 -10.93
CA LEU A 24 -7.45 -10.74 -10.65
C LEU A 24 -6.34 -10.79 -9.62
N ALA A 25 -5.20 -10.18 -9.92
CA ALA A 25 -4.15 -10.02 -8.94
C ALA A 25 -4.80 -9.34 -7.75
N VAL A 26 -5.16 -10.13 -6.74
CA VAL A 26 -5.51 -9.63 -5.42
C VAL A 26 -4.17 -9.15 -4.92
N PHE A 27 -3.85 -7.89 -5.23
CA PHE A 27 -2.95 -7.13 -4.41
C PHE A 27 -3.62 -7.18 -3.04
N ALA A 28 -3.11 -8.04 -2.16
CA ALA A 28 -3.31 -7.81 -0.74
C ALA A 28 -3.03 -6.33 -0.53
N GLU A 29 -3.83 -5.66 0.28
CA GLU A 29 -3.65 -4.25 0.59
C GLU A 29 -2.29 -4.12 1.31
N GLU A 30 -1.19 -4.15 0.55
CA GLU A 30 0.17 -4.02 1.02
C GLU A 30 0.24 -2.57 1.44
N GLN A 31 0.05 -2.32 2.73
CA GLN A 31 0.21 -1.00 3.30
C GLN A 31 1.71 -0.77 3.51
N MET A 32 2.22 0.37 3.06
CA MET A 32 3.61 0.76 3.28
C MET A 32 3.73 1.33 4.69
N TYR A 33 4.35 0.57 5.59
CA TYR A 33 4.57 0.99 6.96
C TYR A 33 5.81 1.86 7.13
N ILE A 34 5.64 3.00 7.80
CA ILE A 34 6.69 3.96 8.13
C ILE A 34 6.81 4.08 9.66
N PRO A 35 7.90 3.61 10.26
CA PRO A 35 8.19 3.89 11.66
C PRO A 35 8.67 5.34 11.82
N ILE A 36 8.08 6.09 12.74
CA ILE A 36 8.40 7.51 12.95
C ILE A 36 9.04 7.71 14.33
N PRO A 37 10.36 7.98 14.40
CA PRO A 37 11.05 8.27 15.67
C PRO A 37 10.84 9.73 16.05
N SER A 38 9.61 10.09 16.44
CA SER A 38 9.25 11.46 16.78
C SER A 38 9.95 11.98 18.04
N TYR A 39 10.16 13.29 18.13
CA TYR A 39 10.57 13.98 19.37
C TYR A 39 9.64 15.17 19.63
N ARG A 40 8.49 14.92 20.24
CA ARG A 40 7.44 15.94 20.49
C ARG A 40 7.51 16.51 21.91
N VAL A 41 8.32 15.92 22.77
CA VAL A 41 8.59 16.42 24.12
C VAL A 41 10.08 16.69 24.33
N GLY A 42 10.41 17.37 25.42
CA GLY A 42 11.80 17.75 25.75
C GLY A 42 12.26 19.08 25.12
N PRO A 43 13.53 19.46 25.29
CA PRO A 43 14.06 20.76 24.87
C PRO A 43 13.97 21.02 23.36
N TYR A 44 13.95 19.96 22.55
CA TYR A 44 13.90 20.03 21.09
C TYR A 44 12.48 19.86 20.52
N ALA A 45 11.45 19.79 21.38
CA ALA A 45 10.06 19.56 21.01
C ALA A 45 9.51 20.51 19.94
N ALA A 46 9.93 21.79 19.97
CA ALA A 46 9.45 22.79 19.01
C ALA A 46 9.82 22.42 17.56
N GLY A 47 11.05 21.90 17.35
CA GLY A 47 11.50 21.43 16.04
C GLY A 47 10.77 20.17 15.60
N GLY A 48 10.67 19.18 16.50
CA GLY A 48 10.03 17.90 16.20
C GLY A 48 8.53 18.04 15.94
N THR A 49 7.83 18.85 16.73
CA THR A 49 6.39 19.09 16.58
C THR A 49 6.05 19.59 15.18
N GLY A 50 6.78 20.61 14.69
CA GLY A 50 6.57 21.14 13.36
C GLY A 50 6.97 20.16 12.26
N TYR A 51 8.14 19.53 12.38
CA TYR A 51 8.64 18.59 11.37
C TYR A 51 7.73 17.38 11.18
N TYR A 52 7.42 16.66 12.27
CA TYR A 52 6.58 15.47 12.19
C TYR A 52 5.11 15.81 11.93
N GLY A 53 4.60 16.95 12.41
CA GLY A 53 3.27 17.42 12.03
C GLY A 53 3.14 17.57 10.52
N GLY A 54 4.09 18.30 9.89
CA GLY A 54 4.09 18.51 8.44
C GLY A 54 4.27 17.22 7.63
N ILE A 55 5.15 16.32 8.06
CA ILE A 55 5.33 15.03 7.37
C ILE A 55 4.07 14.17 7.42
N LEU A 56 3.39 14.10 8.57
CA LEU A 56 2.18 13.30 8.72
C LEU A 56 1.01 13.87 7.91
N ASP A 57 0.85 15.18 7.90
CA ASP A 57 -0.13 15.86 7.04
C ASP A 57 0.16 15.58 5.56
N TYR A 58 1.43 15.53 5.17
CA TYR A 58 1.83 15.18 3.81
C TYR A 58 1.52 13.71 3.46
N TYR A 59 1.80 12.76 4.35
CA TYR A 59 1.43 11.36 4.14
C TYR A 59 -0.09 11.18 4.01
N ASN A 60 -0.84 11.88 4.85
CA ASN A 60 -2.29 11.88 4.77
C ASN A 60 -2.78 12.45 3.42
N LEU A 61 -2.20 13.58 2.98
CA LEU A 61 -2.49 14.15 1.67
C LEU A 61 -2.20 13.16 0.53
N MET A 62 -1.05 12.49 0.55
CA MET A 62 -0.69 11.48 -0.46
C MET A 62 -1.70 10.32 -0.50
N ASN A 63 -2.12 9.83 0.67
CA ASN A 63 -3.14 8.78 0.75
C ASN A 63 -4.50 9.22 0.20
N ILE A 64 -4.92 10.45 0.52
CA ILE A 64 -6.24 10.98 0.11
C ILE A 64 -6.25 11.38 -1.38
N ARG A 65 -5.23 12.12 -1.82
CA ARG A 65 -5.16 12.70 -3.18
C ARG A 65 -4.76 11.67 -4.22
N ASP A 66 -3.76 10.84 -3.90
CA ASP A 66 -3.10 9.96 -4.89
C ASP A 66 -3.44 8.48 -4.67
N GLY A 67 -4.19 8.16 -3.62
CA GLY A 67 -4.47 6.77 -3.23
C GLY A 67 -3.26 6.04 -2.64
N GLY A 68 -2.23 6.79 -2.24
CA GLY A 68 -0.94 6.26 -1.77
C GLY A 68 0.15 6.32 -2.84
N VAL A 69 1.30 5.70 -2.56
CA VAL A 69 2.45 5.68 -3.47
C VAL A 69 2.37 4.42 -4.34
N GLY A 70 2.16 4.59 -5.65
CA GLY A 70 1.99 3.44 -6.55
C GLY A 70 0.72 2.63 -6.27
N GLY A 71 -0.32 3.24 -5.69
CA GLY A 71 -1.56 2.58 -5.27
C GLY A 71 -1.49 1.91 -3.90
N VAL A 72 -0.38 2.03 -3.18
CA VAL A 72 -0.16 1.50 -1.83
C VAL A 72 -0.27 2.60 -0.79
N LYS A 73 -1.19 2.46 0.16
CA LYS A 73 -1.38 3.44 1.24
C LYS A 73 -0.23 3.42 2.24
N LEU A 74 0.16 4.61 2.68
CA LEU A 74 1.12 4.83 3.75
C LEU A 74 0.41 4.65 5.10
N ILE A 75 0.97 3.84 5.99
CA ILE A 75 0.56 3.74 7.39
C ILE A 75 1.78 4.03 8.27
N TRP A 76 1.55 4.53 9.48
CA TRP A 76 2.65 4.90 10.37
C TRP A 76 2.28 4.70 11.82
N SER A 77 3.31 4.57 12.65
CA SER A 77 3.19 4.76 14.09
C SER A 77 4.35 5.60 14.59
N GLU A 78 4.04 6.48 15.54
CA GLU A 78 5.03 7.33 16.18
C GLU A 78 5.61 6.64 17.42
N CYS A 79 6.92 6.78 17.61
CA CYS A 79 7.64 6.41 18.81
C CYS A 79 8.31 7.67 19.36
N GLU A 80 7.96 8.08 20.58
CA GLU A 80 8.51 9.25 21.23
C GLU A 80 9.93 8.99 21.77
N THR A 81 10.88 9.74 21.25
CA THR A 81 12.31 9.62 21.55
C THR A 81 12.83 10.71 22.48
N GLU A 82 12.09 11.80 22.66
CA GLU A 82 12.48 13.01 23.41
C GLU A 82 13.78 13.66 22.93
N TYR A 83 14.26 13.24 21.75
CA TYR A 83 15.62 13.51 21.27
C TYR A 83 16.72 13.07 22.27
N ALA A 84 16.43 12.04 23.08
CA ALA A 84 17.37 11.46 24.02
C ALA A 84 18.23 10.39 23.31
N VAL A 85 19.54 10.61 23.26
CA VAL A 85 20.50 9.67 22.64
C VAL A 85 20.90 8.55 23.61
N GLU A 86 20.81 8.81 24.91
CA GLU A 86 21.12 7.89 25.99
C GLU A 86 19.80 7.36 26.59
N ARG A 87 19.40 6.14 26.25
CA ARG A 87 18.34 5.40 26.94
C ARG A 87 18.81 3.99 27.27
#